data_AF-A0A367CCJ9-F1
#
_entry.id   AF-A0A367CCJ9-F1
#
_cell.length_a   1.000
_cell.length_b   1.000
_cell.length_c   1.000
_cell.angle_alpha   90.00
_cell.angle_beta   90.00
_cell.angle_gamma   90.00
#
_symmetry.space_group_name_H-M   'P 1'
#
loop_
_entity.id
_entity.type
_entity.pdbx_description
1 polymer ?
#
loop_
_entity_poly.entity_id
_entity_poly.type
_entity_poly.pdbx_seq_one_letter_code
_entity_poly.pdbx_strand_id
1 'polypeptide(L)'
;MQFGRFRLGMRTTKTALAVFLCILFFHVSNRGLPMIAALSAVFSLRQDLTTTVSFGRSRIIGNTLGGLLGIFYFFVKNYFHNDFLVELFLLPLLVIVVIVVSDGIDNNSGIISAISTLLLISLSIPQGESSLYAIQRVLDTFIGTFIAIGINFFLRPPEIEKKEELAEDLVELKKREERLREDLAKVEEQIKKQNNHLD
;
A
#
# COMPACT_ATOMS: atom_id res chain seq x y z
N MET A 1 -2.45 -6.98 -25.52
CA MET A 1 -1.86 -7.97 -26.47
C MET A 1 -1.74 -9.33 -25.77
N GLN A 2 -2.15 -10.42 -26.40
CA GLN A 2 -2.03 -11.78 -25.83
C GLN A 2 -0.91 -12.54 -26.52
N PHE A 3 0.09 -12.97 -25.75
CA PHE A 3 1.15 -13.88 -26.18
C PHE A 3 0.90 -15.25 -25.55
N GLY A 4 0.12 -16.09 -26.23
CA GLY A 4 -0.33 -17.37 -25.68
C GLY A 4 -1.14 -17.17 -24.39
N ARG A 5 -0.65 -17.72 -23.26
CA ARG A 5 -1.28 -17.56 -21.93
C ARG A 5 -1.00 -16.21 -21.26
N PHE A 6 -0.09 -15.40 -21.77
CA PHE A 6 0.33 -14.15 -21.14
C PHE A 6 -0.41 -12.95 -21.73
N ARG A 7 -1.10 -12.20 -20.87
CA ARG A 7 -1.78 -10.94 -21.23
C ARG A 7 -0.88 -9.76 -20.87
N LEU A 8 -0.52 -8.96 -21.89
CA LEU A 8 0.13 -7.67 -21.72
C LEU A 8 -0.96 -6.59 -21.83
N GLY A 9 -1.50 -6.20 -20.66
CA GLY A 9 -2.55 -5.20 -20.52
C GLY A 9 -1.99 -3.80 -20.23
N MET A 10 -2.85 -2.78 -20.34
CA MET A 10 -2.47 -1.38 -20.09
C MET A 10 -1.90 -1.16 -18.68
N ARG A 11 -2.44 -1.84 -17.65
CA ARG A 11 -1.90 -1.74 -16.28
C ARG A 11 -0.43 -2.18 -16.20
N THR A 12 -0.06 -3.27 -16.86
CA THR A 12 1.33 -3.77 -16.89
C THR A 12 2.27 -2.74 -17.52
N THR A 13 1.86 -2.15 -18.65
CA THR A 13 2.63 -1.12 -19.35
C THR A 13 2.79 0.14 -18.51
N LYS A 14 1.70 0.60 -17.85
CA LYS A 14 1.73 1.75 -16.93
C LYS A 14 2.67 1.51 -15.75
N THR A 15 2.66 0.32 -15.18
CA THR A 15 3.56 -0.03 -14.07
C THR A 15 5.02 0.02 -14.51
N ALA A 16 5.36 -0.57 -15.67
CA ALA A 16 6.72 -0.50 -16.21
C ALA A 16 7.15 0.95 -16.50
N LEU A 17 6.25 1.75 -17.08
CA LEU A 17 6.51 3.17 -17.34
C LEU A 17 6.68 3.98 -16.06
N ALA A 18 5.88 3.71 -15.02
CA ALA A 18 6.01 4.38 -13.72
C ALA A 18 7.38 4.08 -13.08
N VAL A 19 7.83 2.82 -13.14
CA VAL A 19 9.18 2.44 -12.66
C VAL A 19 10.26 3.14 -13.49
N PHE A 20 10.13 3.16 -14.82
CA PHE A 20 11.04 3.89 -15.71
C PHE A 20 11.13 5.38 -15.33
N LEU A 21 10.01 6.04 -15.09
CA LEU A 21 9.99 7.45 -14.67
C LEU A 21 10.59 7.66 -13.29
N CYS A 22 10.37 6.75 -12.32
CA CYS A 22 11.05 6.82 -11.03
C CYS A 22 12.57 6.75 -11.19
N ILE A 23 13.08 5.83 -12.01
CA ILE A 23 14.52 5.69 -12.28
C ILE A 23 15.07 6.96 -12.94
N LEU A 24 14.39 7.44 -13.98
CA LEU A 24 14.80 8.64 -14.71
C LEU A 24 14.82 9.87 -13.79
N PHE A 25 13.77 10.07 -12.98
CA PHE A 25 13.66 11.18 -12.06
C PHE A 25 14.80 11.17 -11.03
N PHE A 26 15.12 10.01 -10.45
CA PHE A 26 16.20 9.88 -9.47
C PHE A 26 17.58 10.10 -10.09
N HIS A 27 17.79 9.65 -11.33
CA HIS A 27 19.03 9.88 -12.07
C HIS A 27 19.24 11.37 -12.36
N VAL A 28 18.24 12.05 -12.92
CA VAL A 28 18.32 13.49 -13.27
C VAL A 28 18.42 14.37 -12.03
N SER A 29 17.76 14.00 -10.93
CA SER A 29 17.79 14.77 -9.69
C SER A 29 18.97 14.42 -8.77
N ASN A 30 19.85 13.49 -9.19
CA ASN A 30 20.97 12.96 -8.42
C ASN A 30 20.60 12.55 -6.97
N ARG A 31 19.45 11.87 -6.81
CA ARG A 31 18.81 11.58 -5.52
C ARG A 31 19.21 10.22 -4.92
N GLY A 32 20.00 9.44 -5.65
CA GLY A 32 20.46 8.10 -5.25
C GLY A 32 19.54 6.98 -5.75
N LEU A 33 19.33 5.96 -4.91
CA LEU A 33 18.64 4.71 -5.29
C LEU A 33 17.11 4.90 -5.43
N PRO A 34 16.51 4.61 -6.61
CA PRO A 34 15.07 4.82 -6.87
C PRO A 34 14.15 3.74 -6.27
N MET A 35 14.70 2.74 -5.57
CA MET A 35 13.96 1.53 -5.15
C MET A 35 12.64 1.84 -4.43
N ILE A 36 12.67 2.77 -3.47
CA ILE A 36 11.51 3.09 -2.65
C ILE A 36 10.42 3.81 -3.45
N ALA A 37 10.82 4.76 -4.31
CA ALA A 37 9.89 5.43 -5.21
C ALA A 37 9.30 4.45 -6.23
N ALA A 38 10.11 3.55 -6.80
CA ALA A 38 9.64 2.53 -7.74
C ALA A 38 8.62 1.58 -7.07
N LEU A 39 8.93 1.03 -5.89
CA LEU A 39 8.00 0.19 -5.14
C LEU A 39 6.71 0.94 -4.77
N SER A 40 6.84 2.20 -4.32
CA SER A 40 5.68 3.02 -3.99
C SER A 40 4.79 3.28 -5.21
N ALA A 41 5.39 3.49 -6.39
CA ALA A 41 4.65 3.65 -7.63
C ALA A 41 3.88 2.37 -8.01
N VAL A 42 4.56 1.21 -7.99
CA VAL A 42 3.96 -0.10 -8.27
C VAL A 42 2.79 -0.39 -7.33
N PHE A 43 2.96 -0.13 -6.03
CA PHE A 43 1.92 -0.34 -5.04
C PHE A 43 0.76 0.66 -5.13
N SER A 44 0.99 1.86 -5.65
CA SER A 44 -0.06 2.88 -5.80
C SER A 44 -0.91 2.66 -7.05
N LEU A 45 -0.34 2.10 -8.12
CA LEU A 45 -1.00 1.98 -9.42
C LEU A 45 -2.13 0.93 -9.38
N ARG A 46 -3.35 1.37 -9.72
CA ARG A 46 -4.54 0.52 -9.90
C ARG A 46 -4.99 0.57 -11.36
N GLN A 47 -6.03 -0.19 -11.70
CA GLN A 47 -6.63 -0.20 -13.04
C GLN A 47 -7.22 1.19 -13.36
N ASP A 48 -8.06 1.71 -12.47
CA ASP A 48 -8.71 3.00 -12.63
C ASP A 48 -8.03 4.14 -11.89
N LEU A 49 -8.21 5.35 -12.42
CA LEU A 49 -7.69 6.57 -11.82
C LEU A 49 -8.32 6.84 -10.44
N THR A 50 -9.64 6.67 -10.31
CA THR A 50 -10.36 6.93 -9.05
C THR A 50 -9.85 6.04 -7.92
N THR A 51 -9.66 4.75 -8.21
CA THR A 51 -9.12 3.79 -7.25
C THR A 51 -7.63 4.04 -6.99
N THR A 52 -6.86 4.46 -8.00
CA THR A 52 -5.46 4.88 -7.83
C THR A 52 -5.33 6.10 -6.93
N VAL A 53 -6.19 7.11 -7.08
CA VAL A 53 -6.18 8.32 -6.25
C VAL A 53 -6.62 8.00 -4.83
N SER A 54 -7.72 7.24 -4.66
CA SER A 54 -8.19 6.80 -3.34
C SER A 54 -7.11 6.00 -2.59
N PHE A 55 -6.50 5.03 -3.28
CA PHE A 55 -5.42 4.23 -2.70
C PHE A 55 -4.15 5.07 -2.46
N GLY A 56 -3.81 5.98 -3.37
CA GLY A 56 -2.69 6.90 -3.22
C GLY A 56 -2.85 7.83 -2.03
N ARG A 57 -4.05 8.35 -1.76
CA ARG A 57 -4.36 9.14 -0.55
C ARG A 57 -4.15 8.32 0.71
N SER A 58 -4.71 7.12 0.75
CA SER A 58 -4.54 6.19 1.88
C SER A 58 -3.05 5.87 2.13
N ARG A 59 -2.28 5.72 1.06
CA ARG A 59 -0.83 5.51 1.11
C ARG A 59 -0.08 6.72 1.65
N ILE A 60 -0.45 7.94 1.24
CA ILE A 60 0.16 9.18 1.74
C ILE A 60 -0.09 9.31 3.26
N ILE A 61 -1.32 9.07 3.71
CA ILE A 61 -1.66 9.10 5.14
C ILE A 61 -0.87 8.03 5.90
N GLY A 62 -0.86 6.79 5.38
CA GLY A 62 -0.15 5.68 6.00
C GLY A 62 1.36 5.91 6.07
N ASN A 63 1.99 6.34 4.99
CA ASN A 63 3.43 6.62 4.96
C ASN A 63 3.80 7.82 5.84
N THR A 64 2.90 8.78 6.02
CA THR A 64 3.11 9.88 6.97
C THR A 64 3.13 9.34 8.38
N LEU A 65 2.15 8.52 8.79
CA LEU A 65 2.10 7.92 10.12
C LEU A 65 3.30 7.00 10.38
N GLY A 66 3.57 6.06 9.46
CA GLY A 66 4.71 5.16 9.55
C GLY A 66 6.05 5.88 9.49
N GLY A 67 6.14 6.94 8.69
CA GLY A 67 7.30 7.81 8.58
C GLY A 67 7.61 8.56 9.87
N LEU A 68 6.60 9.18 10.48
CA LEU A 68 6.73 9.87 11.76
C LEU A 68 7.18 8.91 12.87
N LEU A 69 6.53 7.75 12.98
CA LEU A 69 6.90 6.75 13.99
C LEU A 69 8.26 6.09 13.71
N GLY A 70 8.64 5.94 12.43
CA GLY A 70 9.97 5.44 12.05
C GLY A 70 11.08 6.45 12.36
N ILE A 71 10.85 7.74 12.13
CA ILE A 71 11.79 8.80 12.52
C ILE A 71 11.90 8.86 14.05
N PHE A 72 10.77 8.76 14.76
CA PHE A 72 10.78 8.64 16.22
C PHE A 72 11.60 7.44 16.69
N TYR A 73 11.36 6.26 16.13
CA TYR A 73 12.13 5.05 16.42
C TYR A 73 13.63 5.25 16.17
N PHE A 74 13.99 5.88 15.04
CA PHE A 74 15.38 6.17 14.69
C PHE A 74 16.08 7.01 15.77
N PHE A 75 15.43 8.06 16.28
CA PHE A 75 15.98 8.87 17.37
C PHE A 75 16.15 8.09 18.67
N VAL A 76 15.15 7.27 19.04
CA VAL A 76 15.23 6.45 20.25
C VAL A 76 16.35 5.42 20.12
N LYS A 77 16.44 4.72 19.00
CA LYS A 77 17.48 3.71 18.75
C LYS A 77 18.89 4.32 18.84
N ASN A 78 19.08 5.51 18.27
CA ASN A 78 20.36 6.22 18.36
C ASN A 78 20.70 6.66 19.79
N TYR A 79 19.71 7.11 20.58
CA TYR A 79 19.91 7.46 21.99
C TYR A 79 20.37 6.27 22.84
N PHE A 80 19.86 5.07 22.55
CA PHE A 80 20.25 3.82 23.20
C PHE A 80 21.43 3.12 22.51
N HIS A 81 22.28 3.84 21.76
CA HIS A 81 23.47 3.29 21.09
C HIS A 81 23.20 2.06 20.21
N ASN A 82 22.02 2.02 19.59
CA ASN A 82 21.58 0.94 18.72
C ASN A 82 21.41 -0.42 19.42
N ASP A 83 21.01 -0.39 20.69
CA ASP A 83 20.70 -1.59 21.48
C ASP A 83 19.61 -2.45 20.81
N PHE A 84 19.89 -3.75 20.73
CA PHE A 84 18.98 -4.75 20.18
C PHE A 84 17.65 -4.83 20.94
N LEU A 85 17.64 -4.55 22.25
CA LEU A 85 16.41 -4.58 23.06
C LEU A 85 15.41 -3.50 22.63
N VAL A 86 15.89 -2.34 22.16
CA VAL A 86 15.01 -1.31 21.60
C VAL A 86 14.36 -1.82 20.33
N GLU A 87 15.12 -2.49 19.45
CA GLU A 87 14.54 -3.13 18.27
C GLU A 87 13.54 -4.23 18.62
N LEU A 88 13.88 -5.08 19.59
CA LEU A 88 13.05 -6.21 19.99
C LEU A 88 11.71 -5.80 20.60
N PHE A 89 11.68 -4.73 21.42
CA PHE A 89 10.46 -4.34 22.14
C PHE A 89 9.77 -3.10 21.59
N LEU A 90 10.51 -2.06 21.21
CA LEU A 90 9.90 -0.80 20.75
C LEU A 90 9.32 -0.95 19.34
N LEU A 91 9.99 -1.67 18.43
CA LEU A 91 9.52 -1.77 17.05
C LEU A 91 8.17 -2.49 16.94
N PRO A 92 7.94 -3.66 17.59
CA PRO A 92 6.62 -4.30 17.62
C PRO A 92 5.55 -3.43 18.29
N LEU A 93 5.91 -2.70 19.36
CA LEU A 93 5.00 -1.76 20.01
C LEU A 93 4.54 -0.66 19.04
N LEU A 94 5.46 -0.09 18.27
CA LEU A 94 5.13 0.91 17.25
C LEU A 94 4.28 0.35 16.12
N VAL A 95 4.46 -0.93 15.75
CA VAL A 95 3.57 -1.60 14.79
C VAL A 95 2.13 -1.67 15.33
N ILE A 96 1.94 -2.01 16.61
CA ILE A 96 0.61 -1.99 17.25
C ILE A 96 0.02 -0.59 17.19
N VAL A 97 0.80 0.44 17.54
CA VAL A 97 0.37 1.85 17.47
C VAL A 97 -0.05 2.22 16.04
N VAL A 98 0.72 1.85 15.02
CA VAL A 98 0.36 2.09 13.62
C VAL A 98 -0.98 1.47 13.27
N ILE A 99 -1.23 0.22 13.68
CA ILE A 99 -2.49 -0.48 13.38
C ILE A 99 -3.66 0.23 14.05
N VAL A 100 -3.58 0.46 15.36
CA VAL A 100 -4.67 1.07 16.14
C VAL A 100 -4.99 2.48 15.65
N VAL A 101 -3.96 3.30 15.39
CA VAL A 101 -4.17 4.67 14.91
C VAL A 101 -4.73 4.67 13.49
N SER A 102 -4.23 3.80 12.59
CA SER A 102 -4.73 3.72 11.22
C SER A 102 -6.17 3.24 11.14
N ASP A 103 -6.54 2.27 11.99
CA ASP A 103 -7.91 1.78 12.11
C ASP A 103 -8.83 2.86 12.68
N GLY A 104 -8.40 3.56 13.74
CA GLY A 104 -9.17 4.65 14.36
C GLY A 104 -9.39 5.88 13.47
N ILE A 105 -8.66 6.03 12.36
CA ILE A 105 -8.89 7.07 11.34
C ILE A 105 -9.53 6.53 10.05
N ASP A 106 -10.05 5.31 10.08
CA ASP A 106 -10.66 4.60 8.95
C ASP A 106 -9.73 4.46 7.73
N ASN A 107 -8.41 4.45 7.94
CA ASN A 107 -7.41 4.31 6.88
C ASN A 107 -6.89 2.88 6.75
N ASN A 108 -7.80 1.89 6.82
CA ASN A 108 -7.44 0.47 6.93
C ASN A 108 -6.67 -0.02 5.70
N SER A 109 -6.99 0.52 4.52
CA SER A 109 -6.27 0.26 3.26
C SER A 109 -4.80 0.73 3.27
N GLY A 110 -4.43 1.62 4.19
CA GLY A 110 -3.11 2.22 4.32
C GLY A 110 -2.23 1.57 5.39
N ILE A 111 -2.78 0.68 6.23
CA ILE A 111 -2.06 0.01 7.34
C ILE A 111 -0.78 -0.66 6.85
N ILE A 112 -0.87 -1.48 5.80
CA ILE A 112 0.29 -2.20 5.24
C ILE A 112 1.36 -1.20 4.80
N SER A 113 0.95 -0.07 4.20
CA SER A 113 1.89 0.96 3.77
C SER A 113 2.55 1.69 4.94
N ALA A 114 1.78 1.98 5.99
CA ALA A 114 2.29 2.60 7.20
C ALA A 114 3.31 1.71 7.91
N ILE A 115 2.98 0.43 8.11
CA ILE A 115 3.90 -0.55 8.71
C ILE A 115 5.14 -0.71 7.83
N SER A 116 4.97 -0.84 6.51
CA SER A 116 6.11 -0.97 5.58
C SER A 116 7.05 0.24 5.67
N THR A 117 6.50 1.45 5.78
CA THR A 117 7.32 2.68 5.90
C THR A 117 8.04 2.74 7.25
N LEU A 118 7.35 2.39 8.35
CA LEU A 118 7.96 2.26 9.67
C LEU A 118 9.14 1.27 9.65
N LEU A 119 8.93 0.06 9.12
CA LEU A 119 9.96 -0.98 9.05
C LEU A 119 11.11 -0.60 8.12
N LEU A 120 10.81 0.01 6.96
CA LEU A 120 11.81 0.50 6.02
C LEU A 120 12.77 1.48 6.70
N ILE A 121 12.24 2.46 7.42
CA ILE A 121 13.06 3.46 8.13
C ILE A 121 13.81 2.81 9.30
N SER A 122 13.14 1.94 10.04
CA SER A 122 13.67 1.35 11.27
C SER A 122 14.77 0.30 11.03
N LEU A 123 14.68 -0.45 9.93
CA LEU A 123 15.52 -1.62 9.66
C LEU A 123 16.45 -1.46 8.46
N SER A 124 16.14 -0.57 7.51
CA SER A 124 16.94 -0.43 6.27
C SER A 124 17.89 0.78 6.27
N ILE A 125 17.80 1.67 7.26
CA ILE A 125 18.73 2.80 7.40
C ILE A 125 19.98 2.32 8.16
N PRO A 126 21.18 2.40 7.56
CA PRO A 126 22.42 2.03 8.24
C PRO A 126 22.69 2.87 9.49
N GLN A 127 23.42 2.27 10.45
CA GLN A 127 23.83 2.98 11.65
C GLN A 127 24.77 4.13 11.32
N GLY A 128 24.55 5.29 11.96
CA GLY A 128 25.36 6.50 11.74
C GLY A 128 24.88 7.41 10.60
N GLU A 129 23.81 7.06 9.90
CA GLU A 129 23.16 7.95 8.94
C GLU A 129 22.46 9.14 9.59
N SER A 130 22.15 10.16 8.80
CA SER A 130 21.47 11.36 9.29
C SER A 130 19.95 11.20 9.40
N SER A 131 19.31 11.94 10.31
CA SER A 131 17.84 12.05 10.34
C SER A 131 17.27 12.61 9.03
N LEU A 132 18.04 13.44 8.32
CA LEU A 132 17.69 13.93 6.99
C LEU A 132 17.54 12.79 5.98
N TYR A 133 18.38 11.76 6.07
CA TYR A 133 18.26 10.57 5.22
C TYR A 133 16.93 9.86 5.46
N ALA A 134 16.51 9.67 6.72
CA ALA A 134 15.21 9.06 7.04
C ALA A 134 14.03 9.87 6.45
N ILE A 135 14.08 11.20 6.55
CA ILE A 135 13.08 12.10 5.94
C ILE A 135 13.08 11.95 4.42
N GLN A 136 14.26 11.88 3.78
CA GLN A 136 14.37 11.65 2.35
C GLN A 136 13.70 10.33 1.93
N ARG A 137 13.87 9.25 2.70
CA ARG A 137 13.22 7.96 2.44
C ARG A 137 11.69 8.05 2.51
N VAL A 138 11.12 8.80 3.45
CA VAL A 138 9.67 9.07 3.49
C VAL A 138 9.23 9.83 2.24
N LEU A 139 9.95 10.88 1.87
CA LEU A 139 9.66 11.67 0.67
C LEU A 139 9.74 10.83 -0.61
N ASP A 140 10.66 9.89 -0.69
CA ASP A 140 10.81 8.96 -1.82
C ASP A 140 9.53 8.14 -2.03
N THR A 141 8.83 7.77 -0.95
CA THR A 141 7.54 7.07 -1.05
C THR A 141 6.47 7.95 -1.71
N PHE A 142 6.43 9.25 -1.39
CA PHE A 142 5.46 10.18 -1.97
C PHE A 142 5.73 10.42 -3.44
N ILE A 143 7.00 10.58 -3.82
CA ILE A 143 7.41 10.74 -5.22
C ILE A 143 6.87 9.58 -6.06
N GLY A 144 7.06 8.34 -5.61
CA GLY A 144 6.53 7.18 -6.30
C GLY A 144 5.00 7.19 -6.44
N THR A 145 4.28 7.55 -5.36
CA THR A 145 2.82 7.66 -5.39
C THR A 145 2.34 8.73 -6.36
N PHE A 146 2.98 9.90 -6.40
CA PHE A 146 2.63 10.96 -7.34
C PHE A 146 2.91 10.57 -8.79
N ILE A 147 4.03 9.90 -9.08
CA ILE A 147 4.33 9.37 -10.40
C ILE A 147 3.24 8.38 -10.83
N ALA A 148 2.81 7.46 -9.95
CA ALA A 148 1.76 6.51 -10.27
C ALA A 148 0.41 7.16 -10.55
N ILE A 149 0.01 8.16 -9.75
CA ILE A 149 -1.20 8.95 -9.99
C ILE A 149 -1.11 9.68 -11.33
N GLY A 150 0.03 10.33 -11.61
CA GLY A 150 0.28 11.03 -12.86
C GLY A 150 0.18 10.10 -14.08
N ILE A 151 0.86 8.96 -14.05
CA ILE A 151 0.80 7.96 -15.12
C ILE A 151 -0.65 7.50 -15.36
N ASN A 152 -1.40 7.20 -14.30
CA ASN A 152 -2.76 6.71 -14.46
C ASN A 152 -3.75 7.81 -14.88
N PHE A 153 -3.40 9.08 -14.63
CA PHE A 153 -4.15 10.23 -15.12
C PHE A 153 -3.98 10.44 -16.62
N PHE A 154 -2.73 10.40 -17.10
CA PHE A 154 -2.41 10.67 -18.51
C PHE A 154 -2.70 9.48 -19.43
N LEU A 155 -2.45 8.25 -18.98
CA LEU A 155 -2.71 7.05 -19.77
C LEU A 155 -4.06 6.47 -19.34
N ARG A 156 -5.11 6.64 -20.14
CA ARG A 156 -6.42 6.02 -19.88
C ARG A 156 -6.56 4.71 -20.66
N PRO A 157 -7.18 3.67 -20.07
CA PRO A 157 -7.42 2.43 -20.79
C PRO A 157 -8.41 2.65 -21.95
N PRO A 158 -8.22 1.99 -23.10
CA PRO A 158 -9.15 2.03 -24.22
C PRO A 158 -10.51 1.39 -23.85
N GLU A 159 -11.58 1.73 -24.58
CA GLU A 159 -12.93 1.26 -24.25
C GLU A 159 -13.10 -0.26 -24.26
N ILE A 160 -12.35 -0.96 -25.12
CA ILE A 160 -12.41 -2.42 -25.22
C ILE A 160 -11.91 -3.07 -23.92
N GLU A 161 -10.77 -2.60 -23.40
CA GLU A 161 -10.23 -3.10 -22.13
C GLU A 161 -11.18 -2.81 -20.96
N LYS A 162 -11.81 -1.62 -20.93
CA LYS A 162 -12.82 -1.31 -19.90
C LYS A 162 -14.01 -2.27 -19.91
N LYS A 163 -14.47 -2.69 -21.09
CA LYS A 163 -15.56 -3.66 -21.23
C LYS A 163 -15.14 -5.05 -20.75
N GLU A 164 -13.92 -5.47 -21.08
CA GLU A 164 -13.36 -6.73 -20.58
C GLU A 164 -13.22 -6.70 -19.06
N GLU A 165 -12.69 -5.61 -18.49
CA GLU A 165 -12.56 -5.41 -17.04
C GLU A 165 -13.94 -5.43 -16.35
N LEU A 166 -14.93 -4.70 -16.88
CA LEU A 166 -16.29 -4.70 -16.34
C LEU A 166 -16.92 -6.09 -16.37
N ALA A 167 -16.68 -6.87 -17.42
CA ALA A 167 -17.17 -8.24 -17.51
C ALA A 167 -16.51 -9.14 -16.46
N GLU A 168 -15.21 -8.99 -16.23
CA GLU A 168 -14.46 -9.70 -15.18
C GLU A 168 -14.99 -9.33 -13.78
N ASP A 169 -15.17 -8.03 -13.50
CA ASP A 169 -15.72 -7.52 -12.24
C ASP A 169 -17.14 -8.04 -11.97
N LEU A 170 -18.00 -8.08 -12.99
CA LEU A 170 -19.37 -8.61 -12.87
C LEU A 170 -19.38 -10.10 -12.52
N VAL A 171 -18.44 -10.88 -13.06
CA VAL A 171 -18.29 -12.30 -12.72
C VAL A 171 -17.83 -12.46 -11.27
N GLU A 172 -16.89 -11.63 -10.80
CA GLU A 172 -16.45 -11.67 -9.41
C GLU A 172 -17.57 -11.25 -8.43
N LEU A 173 -18.32 -10.20 -8.76
CA LEU A 173 -19.43 -9.71 -7.95
C LEU A 173 -20.53 -10.77 -7.81
N LYS A 174 -20.89 -11.47 -8.88
CA LYS A 174 -21.85 -12.59 -8.82
C LYS A 174 -21.38 -13.70 -7.88
N LYS A 175 -20.10 -14.08 -7.95
CA LYS A 175 -19.52 -15.07 -7.01
C LYS A 175 -19.55 -14.57 -5.56
N ARG A 176 -19.36 -13.28 -5.32
CA ARG A 176 -19.48 -12.69 -3.98
C ARG A 176 -20.94 -12.70 -3.49
N GLU A 177 -21.89 -12.37 -4.36
CA GLU A 177 -23.33 -12.41 -4.05
C GLU A 177 -23.78 -13.83 -3.68
N GLU A 178 -23.36 -14.84 -4.44
CA GLU A 178 -23.66 -16.25 -4.14
C GLU A 178 -23.13 -16.66 -2.75
N ARG A 179 -21.86 -16.35 -2.45
CA ARG A 179 -21.28 -16.60 -1.11
C ARG A 179 -22.04 -15.90 0.01
N LEU A 180 -22.41 -14.63 -0.20
CA LEU A 180 -23.19 -13.89 0.80
C LEU A 180 -24.56 -14.52 1.04
N ARG A 181 -25.23 -15.03 0.00
CA ARG A 181 -26.50 -15.76 0.15
C ARG A 181 -26.33 -17.04 0.95
N GLU A 182 -25.25 -17.79 0.70
CA GLU A 182 -24.93 -19.00 1.48
C GLU A 182 -24.66 -18.68 2.95
N ASP A 183 -23.87 -17.63 3.24
CA ASP A 183 -23.57 -17.23 4.61
C ASP A 183 -24.80 -16.69 5.33
N LEU A 184 -25.68 -15.95 4.62
CA LEU A 184 -26.96 -15.49 5.17
C LEU A 184 -27.87 -16.67 5.54
N ALA A 185 -27.96 -17.69 4.69
CA ALA A 185 -28.71 -18.91 4.99
C ALA A 185 -28.17 -19.65 6.23
N LYS A 186 -26.84 -19.73 6.41
CA LYS A 186 -26.23 -20.33 7.62
C LYS A 186 -26.58 -19.55 8.88
N VAL A 187 -26.53 -18.21 8.81
CA VAL A 187 -26.85 -17.34 9.95
C VAL A 187 -28.34 -17.48 10.31
N GLU A 188 -29.24 -17.51 9.33
CA GLU A 188 -30.67 -17.75 9.58
C GLU A 188 -30.94 -19.12 10.21
N GLU A 189 -30.23 -20.16 9.78
CA GLU A 189 -30.33 -21.50 10.38
C GLU A 189 -29.82 -21.51 11.84
N GLN A 190 -28.71 -20.80 12.11
CA GLN A 190 -28.17 -20.64 13.48
C GLN A 190 -29.17 -19.91 14.38
N ILE A 191 -29.79 -18.83 13.90
CA ILE A 191 -30.81 -18.08 14.65
C ILE A 191 -32.01 -18.99 14.98
N LYS A 192 -32.50 -19.79 14.03
CA LYS A 192 -33.58 -20.76 14.26
C LYS A 192 -33.22 -21.80 15.31
N LYS A 193 -32.01 -22.36 15.26
CA LYS A 193 -31.53 -23.34 16.26
C LYS A 193 -31.39 -22.71 17.65
N GLN A 194 -30.98 -21.44 17.74
CA GLN A 194 -30.84 -20.73 19.01
C GLN A 194 -32.20 -20.43 19.66
N ASN A 195 -33.19 -20.02 18.86
CA ASN A 195 -34.55 -19.75 19.34
C ASN A 195 -35.26 -21.04 19.80
N ASN A 196 -35.04 -22.18 19.11
CA ASN A 196 -35.61 -23.46 19.52
C ASN A 196 -34.97 -24.07 20.79
N HIS A 197 -33.89 -23.51 21.31
CA HIS A 197 -33.26 -23.92 22.58
C HIS A 197 -33.69 -23.06 23.79
N LEU A 198 -34.48 -22.00 23.55
CA LEU A 198 -35.00 -21.09 24.58
C LEU A 198 -36.45 -21.39 24.98
N ASP A 199 -37.10 -22.37 24.33
CA ASP A 199 -38.40 -22.96 24.67
C ASP A 199 -38.22 -24.36 25.29
#